data_AF-A0A3P7M2J0-F1
#
_entry.id   AF-A0A3P7M2J0-F1
#
_cell.length_a   1.000
_cell.length_b   1.000
_cell.length_c   1.000
_cell.angle_alpha   90.00
_cell.angle_beta   90.00
_cell.angle_gamma   90.00
#
_symmetry.space_group_name_H-M   'P 1'
#
loop_
_entity.id
_entity.type
_entity.pdbx_description
1 polymer ?
#
loop_
_entity_poly.entity_id
_entity_poly.type
_entity_poly.pdbx_seq_one_letter_code
_entity_poly.pdbx_strand_id
1 'polypeptide(L)'
;MRTDKAILRSLCITILILCLLLGLRFYSGIISPKQRVQIVPHERYTTRPGKLPNTDALFRQARFILTEVWRLSNAQFRTVHNQTSPLAGKLHSLLSQATLQLTARMTLLEKLSGHRERRRQAVDALSAEFRSRLSRLQNPPDCNRSHFALGNSKYEPICGYGCTAHTVAWKLSYTFATNRTLLIAPNDWKSFFLPVSNCSQIDVPAGQPEFGFQDYAIRGIKGSYRPPAMPREWSARLAGL
;
A
#
# COMPACT_ATOMS: atom_id res chain seq x y z
N MET A 1 60.24 -11.39 35.07
CA MET A 1 59.09 -10.81 35.79
C MET A 1 58.84 -9.32 35.47
N ARG A 2 59.09 -8.85 34.22
CA ARG A 2 58.92 -7.44 33.81
C ARG A 2 58.04 -7.27 32.55
N THR A 3 57.64 -8.36 31.91
CA THR A 3 56.92 -8.39 30.62
C THR A 3 55.39 -8.45 30.78
N ASP A 4 54.86 -8.97 31.89
CA ASP A 4 53.41 -9.16 32.06
C ASP A 4 52.63 -7.85 32.30
N LYS A 5 53.27 -6.84 32.91
CA LYS A 5 52.63 -5.55 33.18
C LYS A 5 52.42 -4.71 31.90
N ALA A 6 53.24 -4.92 30.87
CA ALA A 6 53.11 -4.20 29.60
C ALA A 6 51.96 -4.76 28.75
N ILE A 7 51.80 -6.09 28.74
CA ILE A 7 50.73 -6.78 28.00
C ILE A 7 49.37 -6.44 28.61
N LEU A 8 49.25 -6.43 29.94
CA LEU A 8 48.00 -6.09 30.62
C LEU A 8 47.56 -4.63 30.38
N ARG A 9 48.51 -3.69 30.29
CA ARG A 9 48.22 -2.29 29.97
C ARG A 9 47.76 -2.12 28.52
N SER A 10 48.36 -2.85 27.58
CA SER A 10 47.98 -2.82 26.17
C SER A 10 46.55 -3.36 25.95
N LEU A 11 46.21 -4.48 26.59
CA LEU A 11 44.86 -5.06 26.55
C LEU A 11 43.79 -4.14 27.16
N CYS A 12 44.12 -3.43 28.23
CA CYS A 12 43.17 -2.53 28.87
C CYS A 12 42.86 -1.30 27.98
N ILE A 13 43.88 -0.76 27.29
CA ILE A 13 43.72 0.37 26.37
C ILE A 13 42.92 -0.04 25.13
N THR A 14 43.16 -1.23 24.57
CA THR A 14 42.40 -1.70 23.40
C THR A 14 40.93 -1.96 23.74
N ILE A 15 40.63 -2.52 24.92
CA ILE A 15 39.24 -2.68 25.39
C ILE A 15 38.56 -1.31 25.59
N LEU A 16 39.26 -0.34 26.18
CA LEU A 16 38.69 1.00 26.42
C LEU A 16 38.37 1.74 25.11
N ILE A 17 39.24 1.62 24.11
CA ILE A 17 39.04 2.18 22.77
C ILE A 17 37.89 1.47 22.05
N LEU A 18 37.78 0.13 22.16
CA LEU A 18 36.68 -0.62 21.57
C LEU A 18 35.32 -0.22 22.19
N CYS A 19 35.28 -0.01 23.51
CA CYS A 19 34.09 0.46 24.22
C CYS A 19 33.69 1.88 23.80
N LEU A 20 34.65 2.80 23.61
CA LEU A 20 34.40 4.16 23.13
C LEU A 20 33.86 4.16 21.69
N LEU A 21 34.44 3.34 20.80
CA LEU A 21 33.99 3.24 19.41
C LEU A 21 32.61 2.59 19.28
N LEU A 22 32.30 1.59 20.10
CA LEU A 22 30.96 0.98 20.16
C LEU A 22 29.92 1.94 20.79
N GLY A 23 30.29 2.68 21.84
CA GLY A 23 29.43 3.68 22.47
C GLY A 23 29.06 4.85 21.55
N LEU A 24 30.01 5.32 20.73
CA LEU A 24 29.78 6.38 19.74
C LEU A 24 28.87 5.94 18.58
N ARG A 25 28.91 4.65 18.19
CA ARG A 25 27.96 4.10 17.21
C ARG A 25 26.56 3.91 17.78
N PHE A 26 26.42 3.72 19.08
CA PHE A 26 25.11 3.65 19.74
C PHE A 26 24.45 5.03 19.89
N TYR A 27 25.22 6.08 20.15
CA TYR A 27 24.66 7.44 20.33
C TYR A 27 24.15 8.06 19.01
N SER A 28 24.73 7.69 17.88
CA SER A 28 24.30 8.16 16.55
C SER A 28 23.04 7.46 16.00
N GLY A 29 22.55 6.40 16.67
CA GLY A 29 21.37 5.63 16.24
C GLY A 29 20.03 6.02 16.91
N ILE A 30 20.01 6.95 17.88
CA ILE A 30 18.82 7.24 18.71
C ILE A 30 18.14 8.58 18.37
N ILE A 31 18.61 9.32 17.36
CA ILE A 31 17.90 10.51 16.86
C ILE A 31 16.97 10.10 15.73
N SER A 32 15.83 9.52 16.08
CA SER A 32 14.71 9.42 15.14
C SER A 32 14.23 10.84 14.82
N PRO A 33 14.16 11.26 13.55
CA PRO A 33 13.63 12.56 13.22
C PRO A 33 12.18 12.61 13.68
N LYS A 34 11.84 13.56 14.56
CA LYS A 34 10.47 13.86 14.97
C LYS A 34 9.59 13.86 13.73
N GLN A 35 8.78 12.81 13.57
CA GLN A 35 7.77 12.75 12.52
C GLN A 35 6.81 13.90 12.78
N ARG A 36 7.01 15.02 12.08
CA ARG A 36 6.13 16.17 12.13
C ARG A 36 4.80 15.67 11.57
N VAL A 37 3.86 15.37 12.47
CA VAL A 37 2.49 15.03 12.10
C VAL A 37 1.97 16.25 11.35
N GLN A 38 1.87 16.12 10.03
CA GLN A 38 1.21 17.11 9.21
C GLN A 38 -0.28 16.95 9.51
N ILE A 39 -0.81 17.82 10.36
CA ILE A 39 -2.24 17.95 10.55
C ILE A 39 -2.76 18.42 9.19
N VAL A 40 -3.29 17.49 8.39
CA VAL A 40 -4.03 17.84 7.19
C VAL A 40 -5.16 18.75 7.67
N PRO A 41 -5.24 20.00 7.18
CA PRO A 41 -6.34 20.87 7.55
C PRO A 41 -7.64 20.12 7.30
N HIS A 42 -8.50 20.03 8.30
CA HIS A 42 -9.85 19.55 8.08
C HIS A 42 -10.49 20.54 7.11
N GLU A 43 -10.51 20.15 5.83
CA GLU A 43 -11.13 20.93 4.77
C GLU A 43 -12.60 21.04 5.19
N ARG A 44 -12.96 22.23 5.69
CA ARG A 44 -14.34 22.54 6.08
C ARG A 44 -15.18 22.18 4.88
N TYR A 45 -16.06 21.19 5.06
CA TYR A 45 -17.06 20.82 4.07
C TYR A 45 -17.87 22.08 3.81
N THR A 46 -17.52 22.84 2.78
CA THR A 46 -18.38 23.87 2.24
C THR A 46 -19.49 23.09 1.56
N THR A 47 -20.52 22.78 2.35
CA THR A 47 -21.79 22.32 1.82
C THR A 47 -22.23 23.39 0.83
N ARG A 48 -22.08 23.13 -0.47
CA ARG A 48 -22.88 23.83 -1.47
C ARG A 48 -24.34 23.65 -1.03
N PRO A 49 -25.11 24.73 -0.85
CA PRO A 49 -26.50 24.61 -0.45
C PRO A 49 -27.22 23.74 -1.49
N GLY A 50 -27.81 22.62 -1.05
CA GLY A 50 -28.57 21.69 -1.90
C GLY A 50 -27.95 20.31 -2.16
N LYS A 51 -26.70 20.03 -1.77
CA LYS A 51 -26.13 18.66 -1.87
C LYS A 51 -26.17 17.97 -0.51
N LEU A 52 -27.01 16.93 -0.39
CA LEU A 52 -27.08 16.07 0.80
C LEU A 52 -25.65 15.60 1.18
N PRO A 53 -25.29 15.56 2.49
CA PRO A 53 -24.00 15.04 2.90
C PRO A 53 -23.79 13.63 2.35
N ASN A 54 -22.62 13.34 1.78
CA ASN A 54 -22.30 11.97 1.40
C ASN A 54 -22.19 11.15 2.69
N THR A 55 -23.25 10.42 3.06
CA THR A 55 -23.32 9.64 4.30
C THR A 55 -22.19 8.62 4.39
N ASP A 56 -21.74 8.06 3.26
CA ASP A 56 -20.61 7.13 3.27
C ASP A 56 -19.29 7.85 3.62
N ALA A 57 -19.07 9.07 3.12
CA ALA A 57 -17.91 9.87 3.51
C ALA A 57 -17.90 10.15 5.02
N LEU A 58 -19.06 10.41 5.64
CA LEU A 58 -19.18 10.56 7.09
C LEU A 58 -18.87 9.26 7.83
N PHE A 59 -19.38 8.12 7.35
CA PHE A 59 -19.05 6.80 7.92
C PHE A 59 -17.54 6.50 7.86
N ARG A 60 -16.88 6.81 6.74
CA ARG A 60 -15.43 6.67 6.59
C ARG A 60 -14.66 7.58 7.54
N GLN A 61 -15.07 8.84 7.65
CA GLN A 61 -14.44 9.80 8.54
C GLN A 61 -14.59 9.38 10.00
N ALA A 62 -15.78 8.95 10.43
CA ALA A 62 -16.02 8.46 11.78
C ALA A 62 -15.13 7.25 12.11
N ARG A 63 -15.01 6.29 11.19
CA ARG A 63 -14.08 5.16 11.34
C ARG A 63 -12.63 5.60 11.47
N PHE A 64 -12.19 6.50 10.59
CA PHE A 64 -10.83 7.03 10.63
C PHE A 64 -10.51 7.69 11.98
N ILE A 65 -11.43 8.52 12.49
CA ILE A 65 -11.29 9.15 13.81
C ILE A 65 -11.19 8.09 14.91
N LEU A 66 -12.07 7.07 14.91
CA LEU A 66 -12.01 5.99 15.91
C LEU A 66 -10.69 5.21 15.84
N THR A 67 -10.19 4.93 14.64
CA THR A 67 -8.88 4.28 14.45
C THR A 67 -7.73 5.14 14.98
N GLU A 68 -7.73 6.44 14.71
CA GLU A 68 -6.70 7.35 15.20
C GLU A 68 -6.77 7.56 16.72
N VAL A 69 -7.98 7.62 17.30
CA VAL A 69 -8.15 7.65 18.77
C VAL A 69 -7.57 6.39 19.40
N TRP A 70 -7.85 5.21 18.83
CA TRP A 70 -7.26 3.95 19.31
C TRP A 70 -5.74 3.95 19.19
N ARG A 71 -5.20 4.38 18.04
CA ARG A 71 -3.76 4.42 17.79
C ARG A 71 -3.05 5.41 18.72
N LEU A 72 -3.63 6.60 18.93
CA LEU A 72 -3.12 7.61 19.85
C LEU A 72 -3.17 7.12 21.29
N SER A 73 -4.29 6.53 21.72
CA SER A 73 -4.42 5.89 23.05
C SER A 73 -3.28 4.90 23.27
N ASN A 74 -3.10 3.94 22.37
CA ASN A 74 -2.03 2.94 22.50
C ASN A 74 -0.63 3.54 22.51
N ALA A 75 -0.38 4.58 21.68
CA ALA A 75 0.92 5.23 21.64
C ALA A 75 1.24 5.98 22.95
N GLN A 76 0.27 6.68 23.52
CA GLN A 76 0.45 7.47 24.75
C GLN A 76 0.50 6.59 26.00
N PHE A 77 -0.28 5.52 26.06
CA PHE A 77 -0.33 4.64 27.23
C PHE A 77 0.68 3.48 27.19
N ARG A 78 1.40 3.26 26.07
CA ARG A 78 2.54 2.31 26.01
C ARG A 78 3.65 2.65 27.01
N THR A 79 3.94 3.94 27.20
CA THR A 79 4.97 4.41 28.14
C THR A 79 4.51 4.30 29.59
N VAL A 80 3.20 4.43 29.83
CA VAL A 80 2.61 4.29 31.16
C VAL A 80 2.52 2.84 31.59
N HIS A 81 2.55 1.86 30.70
CA HIS A 81 2.64 0.46 31.12
C HIS A 81 3.95 0.13 31.87
N ASN A 82 5.00 0.94 31.68
CA ASN A 82 6.27 0.87 32.42
C ASN A 82 6.29 1.74 33.68
N GLN A 83 5.27 2.58 33.91
CA GLN A 83 5.12 3.40 35.10
C GLN A 83 3.88 2.95 35.88
N THR A 84 4.02 2.61 37.15
CA THR A 84 2.97 2.04 38.00
C THR A 84 1.85 3.03 38.35
N SER A 85 1.19 3.68 37.38
CA SER A 85 0.01 4.52 37.62
C SER A 85 -1.27 3.72 37.36
N PRO A 86 -1.99 3.26 38.41
CA PRO A 86 -3.25 2.52 38.27
C PRO A 86 -4.33 3.35 37.57
N LEU A 87 -4.32 4.68 37.75
CA LEU A 87 -5.27 5.58 37.10
C LEU A 87 -5.10 5.61 35.59
N ALA A 88 -3.86 5.67 35.11
CA ALA A 88 -3.57 5.69 33.68
C ALA A 88 -3.88 4.34 33.01
N GLY A 89 -3.61 3.22 33.69
CA GLY A 89 -4.05 1.90 33.24
C GLY A 89 -5.58 1.79 33.14
N LYS A 90 -6.30 2.30 34.15
CA LYS A 90 -7.77 2.35 34.14
C LYS A 90 -8.31 3.24 33.01
N LEU A 91 -7.74 4.43 32.81
CA LEU A 91 -8.13 5.34 31.72
C LEU A 91 -7.90 4.72 30.34
N HIS A 92 -6.75 4.07 30.14
CA HIS A 92 -6.45 3.36 28.89
C HIS A 92 -7.47 2.26 28.60
N SER A 93 -7.81 1.45 29.61
CA SER A 93 -8.84 0.41 29.50
C SER A 93 -10.20 0.99 29.12
N LEU A 94 -10.64 2.06 29.79
CA LEU A 94 -11.91 2.73 29.48
C LEU A 94 -11.93 3.29 28.06
N LEU A 95 -10.84 3.92 27.61
CA LEU A 95 -10.75 4.48 26.26
C LEU A 95 -10.75 3.38 25.19
N SER A 96 -10.06 2.27 25.45
CA SER A 96 -10.08 1.08 24.57
C SER A 96 -11.49 0.47 24.49
N GLN A 97 -12.19 0.34 25.62
CA GLN A 97 -13.58 -0.14 25.65
C GLN A 97 -14.52 0.80 24.90
N ALA A 98 -14.43 2.11 25.14
CA ALA A 98 -15.24 3.10 24.45
C ALA A 98 -15.03 3.05 22.92
N THR A 99 -13.77 2.95 22.48
CA THR A 99 -13.44 2.88 21.04
C THR A 99 -13.99 1.61 20.39
N LEU A 100 -13.91 0.47 21.08
CA LEU A 100 -14.48 -0.79 20.61
C LEU A 100 -16.02 -0.71 20.51
N GLN A 101 -16.68 -0.19 21.54
CA GLN A 101 -18.14 -0.02 21.55
C GLN A 101 -18.63 0.92 20.46
N LEU A 102 -17.96 2.06 20.27
CA LEU A 102 -18.28 3.01 19.21
C LEU A 102 -18.10 2.37 17.83
N THR A 103 -17.01 1.61 17.62
CA THR A 103 -16.77 0.88 16.36
C THR A 103 -17.87 -0.14 16.08
N ALA A 104 -18.31 -0.89 17.09
CA ALA A 104 -19.39 -1.85 16.99
C ALA A 104 -20.73 -1.17 16.66
N ARG A 105 -21.06 -0.07 17.35
CA ARG A 105 -22.29 0.70 17.10
C ARG A 105 -22.31 1.30 15.70
N MET A 106 -21.18 1.85 15.23
CA MET A 106 -21.05 2.36 13.86
C MET A 106 -21.27 1.26 12.82
N THR A 107 -20.66 0.09 13.06
CA THR A 107 -20.81 -1.10 12.23
C THR A 107 -22.27 -1.55 12.15
N LEU A 108 -23.00 -1.53 13.27
CA LEU A 108 -24.42 -1.85 13.33
C LEU A 108 -25.28 -0.80 12.63
N LEU A 109 -25.00 0.50 12.86
CA LEU A 109 -25.72 1.60 12.23
C LEU A 109 -25.66 1.52 10.71
N GLU A 110 -24.51 1.22 10.12
CA GLU A 110 -24.38 1.04 8.66
C GLU A 110 -25.16 -0.16 8.13
N LYS A 111 -25.28 -1.21 8.93
CA LYS A 111 -26.06 -2.40 8.57
C LYS A 111 -27.56 -2.08 8.62
N LEU A 112 -28.03 -1.50 9.72
CA LEU A 112 -29.45 -1.17 9.94
C LEU A 112 -29.96 -0.09 8.99
N SER A 113 -29.12 0.89 8.64
CA SER A 113 -29.46 1.94 7.67
C SER A 113 -29.39 1.48 6.20
N GLY A 114 -29.02 0.21 5.94
CA GLY A 114 -28.81 -0.33 4.60
C GLY A 114 -27.66 0.31 3.83
N HIS A 115 -26.86 1.18 4.46
CA HIS A 115 -25.72 1.84 3.80
C HIS A 115 -24.64 0.84 3.42
N ARG A 116 -24.37 -0.15 4.28
CA ARG A 116 -23.39 -1.21 3.99
C ARG A 116 -23.76 -1.97 2.72
N GLU A 117 -25.02 -2.37 2.61
CA GLU A 117 -25.48 -3.18 1.48
C GLU A 117 -25.47 -2.36 0.18
N ARG A 118 -25.96 -1.11 0.21
CA ARG A 118 -25.87 -0.19 -0.93
C ARG A 118 -24.44 0.01 -1.41
N ARG A 119 -23.48 0.22 -0.48
CA ARG A 119 -22.06 0.35 -0.82
C ARG A 119 -21.49 -0.93 -1.41
N ARG A 120 -21.80 -2.09 -0.84
CA ARG A 120 -21.39 -3.40 -1.35
C ARG A 120 -21.88 -3.58 -2.80
N GLN A 121 -23.18 -3.37 -3.05
CA GLN A 121 -23.76 -3.47 -4.38
C GLN A 121 -23.13 -2.51 -5.38
N ALA A 122 -22.84 -1.27 -4.97
CA ALA A 122 -22.22 -0.29 -5.83
C ALA A 122 -20.75 -0.65 -6.18
N VAL A 123 -19.99 -1.18 -5.21
CA VAL A 123 -18.64 -1.70 -5.44
C VAL A 123 -18.68 -2.95 -6.33
N ASP A 124 -19.63 -3.85 -6.12
CA ASP A 124 -19.80 -5.07 -6.91
C ASP A 124 -20.15 -4.75 -8.37
N ALA A 125 -21.06 -3.79 -8.59
CA ALA A 125 -21.41 -3.31 -9.93
C ALA A 125 -20.20 -2.68 -10.64
N LEU A 126 -19.45 -1.82 -9.93
CA LEU A 126 -18.24 -1.19 -10.47
C LEU A 126 -17.15 -2.24 -10.78
N SER A 127 -17.01 -3.25 -9.92
CA SER A 127 -16.08 -4.36 -10.09
C SER A 127 -16.45 -5.24 -11.30
N ALA A 128 -17.74 -5.53 -11.49
CA ALA A 128 -18.23 -6.27 -12.66
C ALA A 128 -17.93 -5.53 -13.97
N GLU A 129 -18.15 -4.21 -14.00
CA GLU A 129 -17.82 -3.38 -15.16
C GLU A 129 -16.31 -3.36 -15.42
N PHE A 130 -15.50 -3.17 -14.38
CA PHE A 130 -14.04 -3.19 -14.48
C PHE A 130 -13.54 -4.52 -15.05
N ARG A 131 -14.02 -5.65 -14.50
CA ARG A 131 -13.67 -7.00 -14.97
C ARG A 131 -14.10 -7.22 -16.41
N SER A 132 -15.29 -6.73 -16.80
CA SER A 132 -15.79 -6.82 -18.18
C SER A 132 -14.89 -6.05 -19.16
N ARG A 133 -14.49 -4.82 -18.81
CA ARG A 133 -13.58 -4.01 -19.64
C ARG A 133 -12.19 -4.62 -19.69
N LEU A 134 -11.67 -5.07 -18.56
CA LEU A 134 -10.38 -5.75 -18.49
C LEU A 134 -10.38 -7.03 -19.33
N SER A 135 -11.45 -7.82 -19.27
CA SER A 135 -11.60 -9.04 -20.07
C SER A 135 -11.58 -8.73 -21.56
N ARG A 136 -12.33 -7.74 -22.03
CA ARG A 136 -12.29 -7.31 -23.45
C ARG A 136 -10.92 -6.78 -23.87
N LEU A 137 -10.25 -6.06 -22.98
CA LEU A 137 -8.91 -5.53 -23.25
C LEU A 137 -7.88 -6.65 -23.38
N GLN A 138 -7.92 -7.63 -22.48
CA GLN A 138 -6.98 -8.75 -22.50
C GLN A 138 -7.34 -9.82 -23.53
N ASN A 139 -8.58 -9.85 -24.03
CA ASN A 139 -9.03 -10.84 -25.00
C ASN A 139 -9.58 -10.18 -26.27
N PRO A 140 -8.74 -9.51 -27.06
CA PRO A 140 -9.17 -8.92 -28.32
C PRO A 140 -9.60 -10.01 -29.31
N PRO A 141 -10.53 -9.71 -30.24
CA PRO A 141 -10.98 -10.66 -31.26
C PRO A 141 -9.92 -10.94 -32.33
N ASP A 142 -9.02 -9.98 -32.59
CA ASP A 142 -7.90 -10.12 -33.52
C ASP A 142 -6.61 -9.70 -32.81
N CYS A 143 -5.82 -10.70 -32.39
CA CYS A 143 -4.56 -10.48 -31.69
C CYS A 143 -3.56 -9.71 -32.58
N ASN A 144 -3.51 -9.97 -33.89
CA ASN A 144 -2.52 -9.36 -34.80
C ASN A 144 -2.67 -7.85 -34.95
N ARG A 145 -3.88 -7.31 -34.73
CA ARG A 145 -4.18 -5.88 -34.83
C ARG A 145 -4.14 -5.15 -33.50
N SER A 146 -3.91 -5.86 -32.40
CA SER A 146 -3.97 -5.27 -31.07
C SER A 146 -2.64 -4.60 -30.66
N HIS A 147 -2.72 -3.67 -29.71
CA HIS A 147 -1.55 -3.03 -29.13
C HIS A 147 -1.09 -3.82 -27.90
N PHE A 148 0.13 -4.33 -27.94
CA PHE A 148 0.68 -5.13 -26.85
C PHE A 148 1.62 -4.33 -25.94
N ALA A 149 1.74 -4.80 -24.71
CA ALA A 149 2.89 -4.54 -23.85
C ALA A 149 3.48 -5.90 -23.43
N LEU A 150 4.75 -6.11 -23.76
CA LEU A 150 5.45 -7.33 -23.44
C LEU A 150 6.12 -7.18 -22.07
N GLY A 151 5.82 -8.09 -21.17
CA GLY A 151 6.43 -8.16 -19.86
C GLY A 151 6.95 -9.54 -19.55
N ASN A 152 8.17 -9.62 -19.03
CA ASN A 152 8.61 -10.77 -18.24
C ASN A 152 7.79 -10.88 -16.94
N SER A 153 7.60 -12.08 -16.38
CA SER A 153 7.01 -12.19 -15.04
C SER A 153 8.01 -11.78 -13.93
N LYS A 154 9.32 -11.89 -14.21
CA LYS A 154 10.41 -11.58 -13.28
C LYS A 154 10.86 -10.13 -13.45
N TYR A 155 10.95 -9.38 -12.36
CA TYR A 155 11.78 -8.17 -12.32
C TYR A 155 13.24 -8.61 -12.10
N GLU A 156 14.22 -7.90 -12.66
CA GLU A 156 15.62 -8.35 -12.70
C GLU A 156 16.39 -8.48 -11.36
N PRO A 157 15.91 -8.04 -10.19
CA PRO A 157 16.38 -8.62 -8.94
C PRO A 157 15.51 -9.85 -8.56
N ILE A 158 16.19 -10.95 -8.23
CA ILE A 158 15.58 -12.17 -7.67
C ILE A 158 14.71 -11.79 -6.48
N CYS A 159 13.39 -12.01 -6.58
CA CYS A 159 12.44 -11.74 -5.51
C CYS A 159 11.39 -12.86 -5.40
N GLY A 160 10.81 -13.01 -4.20
CA GLY A 160 9.81 -14.05 -3.92
C GLY A 160 8.44 -13.81 -4.57
N TYR A 161 7.53 -14.77 -4.41
CA TYR A 161 6.18 -14.75 -5.03
C TYR A 161 5.43 -13.41 -4.88
N GLY A 162 5.40 -12.83 -3.69
CA GLY A 162 4.69 -11.56 -3.46
C GLY A 162 5.21 -10.40 -4.32
N CYS A 163 6.52 -10.33 -4.56
CA CYS A 163 7.12 -9.34 -5.43
C CYS A 163 6.80 -9.59 -6.91
N THR A 164 6.80 -10.85 -7.35
CA THR A 164 6.34 -11.24 -8.69
C THR A 164 4.88 -10.86 -8.92
N ALA A 165 3.99 -11.19 -7.96
CA ALA A 165 2.58 -10.86 -8.04
C ALA A 165 2.33 -9.33 -8.11
N HIS A 166 3.03 -8.55 -7.30
CA HIS A 166 2.97 -7.08 -7.37
C HIS A 166 3.49 -6.54 -8.70
N THR A 167 4.56 -7.12 -9.25
CA THR A 167 5.10 -6.73 -10.55
C THR A 167 4.06 -6.98 -11.64
N VAL A 168 3.43 -8.15 -11.67
CA VAL A 168 2.36 -8.47 -12.63
C VAL A 168 1.15 -7.56 -12.45
N ALA A 169 0.72 -7.30 -11.21
CA ALA A 169 -0.40 -6.40 -10.92
C ALA A 169 -0.13 -4.96 -11.39
N TRP A 170 1.08 -4.46 -11.19
CA TRP A 170 1.49 -3.15 -11.71
C TRP A 170 1.48 -3.12 -13.24
N LYS A 171 2.03 -4.14 -13.90
CA LYS A 171 2.01 -4.28 -15.36
C LYS A 171 0.58 -4.29 -15.91
N LEU A 172 -0.33 -4.98 -15.22
CA LEU A 172 -1.75 -5.04 -15.56
C LEU A 172 -2.45 -3.68 -15.39
N SER A 173 -2.20 -2.97 -14.29
CA SER A 173 -2.74 -1.63 -14.05
C SER A 173 -2.28 -0.63 -15.13
N TYR A 174 -0.99 -0.68 -15.47
CA TYR A 174 -0.42 0.19 -16.50
C TYR A 174 -1.00 -0.11 -17.89
N THR A 175 -1.09 -1.38 -18.28
CA THR A 175 -1.66 -1.77 -19.58
C THR A 175 -3.14 -1.44 -19.68
N PHE A 176 -3.88 -1.61 -18.58
CA PHE A 176 -5.26 -1.15 -18.49
C PHE A 176 -5.38 0.37 -18.70
N ALA A 177 -4.54 1.16 -18.05
CA ALA A 177 -4.55 2.62 -18.18
C ALA A 177 -4.12 3.11 -19.58
N THR A 178 -3.29 2.34 -20.28
CA THR A 178 -2.77 2.68 -21.62
C THR A 178 -3.49 1.95 -22.75
N ASN A 179 -4.57 1.22 -22.45
CA ASN A 179 -5.38 0.48 -23.42
C ASN A 179 -4.56 -0.53 -24.25
N ARG A 180 -3.66 -1.26 -23.59
CA ARG A 180 -2.81 -2.31 -24.19
C ARG A 180 -3.16 -3.69 -23.64
N THR A 181 -2.95 -4.73 -24.44
CA THR A 181 -3.04 -6.13 -24.01
C THR A 181 -1.73 -6.51 -23.31
N LEU A 182 -1.81 -7.14 -22.13
CA LEU A 182 -0.64 -7.58 -21.38
C LEU A 182 -0.30 -9.01 -21.80
N LEU A 183 0.89 -9.17 -22.35
CA LEU A 183 1.47 -10.49 -22.59
C LEU A 183 2.56 -10.76 -21.55
N ILE A 184 2.40 -11.84 -20.80
CA ILE A 184 3.41 -12.33 -19.86
C ILE A 184 4.21 -13.42 -20.56
N ALA A 185 5.51 -13.18 -20.72
CA ALA A 185 6.43 -14.15 -21.31
C ALA A 185 6.37 -15.50 -20.54
N PRO A 186 6.51 -16.64 -21.25
CA PRO A 186 6.38 -17.97 -20.68
C PRO A 186 7.46 -18.20 -19.62
N ASN A 187 7.04 -18.12 -18.37
CA ASN A 187 7.72 -18.55 -17.16
C ASN A 187 6.72 -19.39 -16.35
N ASP A 188 7.10 -19.80 -15.13
CA ASP A 188 6.30 -20.52 -14.13
C ASP A 188 4.87 -19.99 -13.85
N TRP A 189 4.48 -18.82 -14.37
CA TRP A 189 3.14 -18.25 -14.23
C TRP A 189 2.04 -19.22 -14.67
N LYS A 190 2.16 -19.82 -15.86
CA LYS A 190 1.15 -20.74 -16.40
C LYS A 190 1.03 -22.04 -15.59
N SER A 191 2.03 -22.36 -14.77
CA SER A 191 2.01 -23.54 -13.90
C SER A 191 1.10 -23.35 -12.68
N PHE A 192 0.80 -22.10 -12.30
CA PHE A 192 0.00 -21.79 -11.10
C PHE A 192 -1.23 -20.90 -11.39
N PHE A 193 -1.24 -20.19 -12.51
CA PHE A 193 -2.26 -19.20 -12.85
C PHE A 193 -2.80 -19.38 -14.27
N LEU A 194 -4.04 -18.95 -14.45
CA LEU A 194 -4.62 -18.80 -15.78
C LEU A 194 -3.81 -17.78 -16.60
N PRO A 195 -3.77 -17.94 -17.94
CA PRO A 195 -3.18 -16.94 -18.80
C PRO A 195 -3.93 -15.60 -18.66
N VAL A 196 -3.18 -14.50 -18.69
CA VAL A 196 -3.75 -13.16 -18.53
C VAL A 196 -4.54 -12.71 -19.76
N SER A 197 -4.20 -13.25 -20.93
CA SER A 197 -4.78 -12.95 -22.24
C SER A 197 -4.94 -14.24 -23.05
N ASN A 198 -5.90 -14.28 -23.97
CA ASN A 198 -6.03 -15.34 -24.99
C ASN A 198 -4.99 -15.24 -26.11
N CYS A 199 -4.31 -14.10 -26.25
CA CYS A 199 -3.26 -13.89 -27.24
C CYS A 199 -1.93 -14.45 -26.76
N SER A 200 -1.07 -14.79 -27.72
CA SER A 200 0.26 -15.33 -27.52
C SER A 200 1.34 -14.38 -28.05
N GLN A 201 2.59 -14.63 -27.68
CA GLN A 201 3.72 -13.85 -28.22
C GLN A 201 3.91 -14.03 -29.73
N ILE A 202 3.41 -15.13 -30.30
CA ILE A 202 3.47 -15.40 -31.75
C ILE A 202 2.57 -14.44 -32.52
N ASP A 203 1.52 -13.93 -31.87
CA ASP A 203 0.55 -13.00 -32.47
C ASP A 203 1.05 -11.55 -32.51
N VAL A 204 2.24 -11.27 -31.98
CA VAL A 204 2.84 -9.92 -32.00
C VAL A 204 3.51 -9.71 -33.36
N PRO A 205 3.04 -8.76 -34.20
CA PRO A 205 3.61 -8.55 -35.52
C PRO A 205 5.08 -8.12 -35.43
N ALA A 206 5.93 -8.68 -36.30
CA ALA A 206 7.32 -8.28 -36.43
C ALA A 206 7.42 -6.77 -36.72
N GLY A 207 8.11 -6.03 -35.84
CA GLY A 207 8.28 -4.58 -35.96
C GLY A 207 7.29 -3.71 -35.15
N GLN A 208 6.33 -4.29 -34.42
CA GLN A 208 5.69 -3.53 -33.34
C GLN A 208 6.76 -3.20 -32.28
N PRO A 209 6.83 -1.94 -31.78
CA PRO A 209 7.73 -1.63 -30.69
C PRO A 209 7.31 -2.45 -29.49
N GLU A 210 8.14 -3.42 -29.10
CA GLU A 210 7.98 -4.12 -27.85
C GLU A 210 7.99 -3.06 -26.74
N PHE A 211 6.82 -2.71 -26.22
CA PHE A 211 6.74 -1.76 -25.11
C PHE A 211 7.16 -2.51 -23.84
N GLY A 212 8.46 -2.60 -23.64
CA GLY A 212 9.06 -3.27 -22.49
C GLY A 212 8.83 -2.48 -21.22
N PHE A 213 8.44 -3.17 -20.14
CA PHE A 213 8.34 -2.52 -18.82
C PHE A 213 9.70 -2.04 -18.28
N GLN A 214 10.80 -2.59 -18.80
CA GLN A 214 12.17 -2.13 -18.53
C GLN A 214 12.42 -0.71 -19.09
N ASP A 215 11.86 -0.38 -20.26
CA ASP A 215 11.97 0.97 -20.85
C ASP A 215 11.37 2.06 -19.94
N TYR A 216 10.36 1.73 -19.13
CA TYR A 216 9.76 2.67 -18.17
C TYR A 216 10.58 2.88 -16.89
N ALA A 217 11.37 1.89 -16.48
CA ALA A 217 12.30 2.03 -15.37
C ALA A 217 13.49 2.91 -15.75
N ILE A 218 13.98 2.77 -16.99
CA ILE A 218 15.19 3.43 -17.49
C ILE A 218 14.91 4.85 -18.00
N ARG A 219 13.80 5.09 -18.72
CA ARG A 219 13.55 6.40 -19.36
C ARG A 219 13.04 7.49 -18.41
N GLY A 220 12.94 7.23 -17.11
CA GLY A 220 12.55 8.25 -16.13
C GLY A 220 11.19 8.90 -16.40
N ILE A 221 10.34 8.30 -17.25
CA ILE A 221 8.99 8.78 -17.51
C ILE A 221 8.27 8.68 -16.17
N LYS A 222 8.07 9.84 -15.53
CA LYS A 222 7.19 10.03 -14.36
C LYS A 222 5.77 9.67 -14.80
N GLY A 223 5.52 8.37 -14.97
CA GLY A 223 4.29 7.88 -15.58
C GLY A 223 3.12 8.13 -14.65
N SER A 224 2.09 8.80 -15.15
CA SER A 224 0.83 9.14 -14.46
C SER A 224 0.05 7.93 -13.91
N TYR A 225 0.53 6.70 -14.15
CA TYR A 225 -0.13 5.44 -13.80
C TYR A 225 0.73 4.52 -12.93
N ARG A 226 1.63 5.09 -12.11
CA ARG A 226 2.28 4.34 -11.01
C ARG A 226 1.33 4.28 -9.81
N PRO A 227 1.17 3.13 -9.13
CA PRO A 227 0.42 3.05 -7.89
C PRO A 227 0.87 4.13 -6.90
N PRO A 228 -0.06 4.78 -6.17
CA PRO A 228 -1.49 4.47 -6.08
C PRO A 228 -2.38 5.10 -7.18
N ALA A 229 -1.80 5.67 -8.24
CA ALA A 229 -2.58 6.31 -9.31
C ALA A 229 -3.38 5.31 -10.16
N MET A 230 -4.53 5.75 -10.66
CA MET A 230 -5.42 5.01 -11.55
C MET A 230 -6.12 5.98 -12.52
N PRO A 231 -6.74 5.51 -13.62
CA PRO A 231 -7.43 6.39 -14.55
C PRO A 231 -8.55 7.20 -13.87
N ARG A 232 -8.68 8.48 -14.24
CA ARG A 232 -9.60 9.45 -13.61
C ARG A 232 -11.05 9.00 -13.60
N GLU A 233 -11.48 8.26 -14.62
CA GLU A 233 -12.84 7.72 -14.72
C GLU A 233 -13.16 6.78 -13.54
N TRP A 234 -12.21 5.93 -13.13
CA TRP A 234 -12.38 4.97 -12.05
C TRP A 234 -12.23 5.62 -10.69
N SER A 235 -11.24 6.53 -10.55
CA SER A 235 -11.04 7.24 -9.28
C SER A 235 -12.22 8.14 -8.92
N ALA A 236 -12.81 8.84 -9.89
CA ALA A 236 -13.99 9.67 -9.65
C ALA A 236 -15.20 8.85 -9.20
N ARG A 237 -15.38 7.65 -9.76
CA ARG A 237 -16.48 6.74 -9.39
C ARG A 237 -16.25 6.13 -8.02
N LEU A 238 -15.03 5.68 -7.72
CA LEU A 238 -14.67 5.16 -6.40
C LEU A 238 -14.76 6.21 -5.29
N ALA A 239 -14.46 7.48 -5.59
CA ALA A 239 -14.60 8.58 -4.63
C ALA A 239 -16.06 8.85 -4.24
N GLY A 240 -17.02 8.43 -5.09
CA GLY A 240 -18.45 8.51 -4.82
C GLY A 240 -19.01 7.33 -4.01
N LEU A 241 -18.21 6.29 -3.77
CA LEU A 241 -18.58 5.07 -3.04
C LEU A 241 -18.00 5.05 -1.63
#